data_AF-A0A9N8JBP4-F1
#
_entry.id   AF-A0A9N8JBP4-F1
#
_cell.length_a   1.000
_cell.length_b   1.000
_cell.length_c   1.000
_cell.angle_alpha   90.00
_cell.angle_beta   90.00
_cell.angle_gamma   90.00
#
_symmetry.space_group_name_H-M   'P 1'
#
loop_
_entity.id
_entity.type
_entity.pdbx_description
1 polymer ?
#
loop_
_entity_poly.entity_id
_entity_poly.type
_entity_poly.pdbx_seq_one_letter_code
_entity_poly.pdbx_strand_id
1 'polypeptide(L)'
;MDLDNLSPLYESLDLSNPMRRDTASVEAFGWALIRFVADNPGAWAFHCHISWHAEAGLLMQVLTRTDLLIGSEISEAHRELCRADGLEKGMGPKDEIYYDEA
;
A
#
# COMPACT_ATOMS: atom_id res chain seq x y z
N MET A 1 13.60 18.00 -6.47
CA MET A 1 13.72 17.75 -5.02
C MET A 1 15.10 18.24 -4.64
N ASP A 2 15.17 19.22 -3.73
CA ASP A 2 16.43 19.86 -3.36
C ASP A 2 17.23 18.90 -2.47
N LEU A 3 18.25 18.26 -3.05
CA LEU A 3 19.06 17.25 -2.38
C LEU A 3 20.03 17.87 -1.37
N ASP A 4 20.32 19.17 -1.49
CA ASP A 4 21.34 19.84 -0.69
C ASP A 4 20.94 19.93 0.80
N ASN A 5 19.64 19.90 1.08
CA ASN A 5 19.10 19.89 2.45
C ASN A 5 19.01 18.49 3.07
N LEU A 6 19.23 17.43 2.29
CA LEU A 6 19.16 16.03 2.76
C LEU A 6 20.54 15.39 2.89
N SER A 7 21.58 15.92 2.24
CA SER A 7 22.96 15.42 2.33
C SER A 7 23.45 15.21 3.76
N PRO A 8 23.27 16.15 4.71
CA PRO A 8 23.72 15.95 6.09
C PRO A 8 23.06 14.77 6.80
N LEU A 9 21.81 14.44 6.43
CA LEU A 9 21.11 13.27 6.97
C LEU A 9 21.68 11.98 6.37
N TYR A 10 21.78 11.89 5.04
CA TYR A 10 22.23 10.67 4.36
C TYR A 10 23.69 10.30 4.67
N GLU A 11 24.55 11.27 4.94
CA GLU A 11 25.94 11.04 5.37
C GLU A 11 26.04 10.37 6.74
N SER A 12 25.02 10.54 7.60
CA SER A 12 24.99 10.00 8.96
C SER A 12 24.34 8.61 9.10
N LEU A 13 23.77 8.08 8.00
CA LEU A 13 23.01 6.82 8.01
C LEU A 13 23.83 5.64 7.47
N ASP A 14 23.82 4.50 8.17
CA ASP A 14 24.31 3.24 7.62
C ASP A 14 23.27 2.60 6.70
N LEU A 15 23.53 2.70 5.38
CA LEU A 15 22.65 2.15 4.34
C LEU A 15 23.10 0.77 3.82
N SER A 16 24.14 0.16 4.41
CA SER A 16 24.71 -1.11 3.95
C SER A 16 23.72 -2.27 4.10
N ASN A 17 23.03 -2.35 5.24
CA ASN A 17 22.01 -3.37 5.51
C ASN A 17 20.99 -2.89 6.57
N PRO A 18 20.13 -1.90 6.23
CA PRO A 18 19.09 -1.44 7.16
C PRO A 18 18.04 -2.52 7.42
N MET A 19 17.25 -2.35 8.48
CA MET A 19 16.12 -3.22 8.80
C MET A 19 15.15 -3.32 7.61
N ARG A 20 14.72 -4.55 7.28
CA ARG A 20 13.75 -4.83 6.22
C ARG A 20 12.50 -5.49 6.81
N ARG A 21 11.35 -4.84 6.65
CA ARG A 21 10.04 -5.29 7.14
C ARG A 21 8.92 -4.56 6.39
N ASP A 22 7.69 -5.04 6.50
CA ASP A 22 6.48 -4.44 5.90
C ASP A 22 5.84 -3.33 6.77
N THR A 23 5.92 -3.46 8.10
CA THR A 23 5.22 -2.57 9.04
C THR A 23 6.19 -2.03 10.08
N ALA A 24 6.26 -0.71 10.30
CA ALA A 24 7.08 -0.11 11.36
C ALA A 24 6.27 0.94 12.14
N SER A 25 6.60 1.14 13.42
CA SER A 25 6.01 2.20 14.23
C SER A 25 6.63 3.55 13.87
N VAL A 26 5.79 4.57 13.79
CA VAL A 26 6.23 5.98 13.71
C VAL A 26 5.82 6.63 15.03
N GLU A 27 6.80 7.03 15.82
CA GLU A 27 6.55 7.67 17.12
C GLU A 27 5.89 9.04 16.95
N ALA A 28 5.13 9.46 17.96
CA ALA A 28 4.45 10.75 17.96
C ALA A 28 5.45 11.90 17.71
N PHE A 29 5.11 12.78 16.77
CA PHE A 29 5.96 13.90 16.33
C PHE A 29 7.33 13.49 15.74
N GLY A 30 7.53 12.22 15.44
CA GLY A 30 8.71 11.68 14.77
C GLY A 30 8.55 11.52 13.26
N TRP A 31 9.47 10.76 12.66
CA TRP A 31 9.45 10.40 11.24
C TRP A 31 10.08 9.03 11.02
N ALA A 32 9.82 8.42 9.87
CA ALA A 32 10.50 7.23 9.39
C ALA A 32 11.03 7.46 7.98
N LEU A 33 12.27 7.04 7.72
CA LEU A 33 12.85 7.03 6.37
C LEU A 33 12.74 5.62 5.81
N ILE A 34 11.97 5.49 4.72
CA ILE A 34 11.68 4.22 4.08
C ILE A 34 12.28 4.23 2.68
N ARG A 35 12.98 3.15 2.33
CA ARG A 35 13.46 2.88 0.97
C ARG A 35 12.88 1.56 0.51
N PHE A 36 12.27 1.58 -0.67
CA PHE A 36 11.84 0.37 -1.37
C PHE A 36 12.25 0.47 -2.84
N VAL A 37 12.36 -0.68 -3.50
CA VAL A 37 12.57 -0.76 -4.95
C VAL A 37 11.20 -0.91 -5.59
N ALA A 38 10.87 -0.07 -6.56
CA ALA A 38 9.61 -0.13 -7.29
C ALA A 38 9.68 -1.20 -8.42
N ASP A 39 10.02 -2.43 -8.07
CA ASP A 39 10.19 -3.56 -9.00
C ASP A 39 8.94 -4.45 -9.15
N ASN A 40 7.92 -4.24 -8.33
CA ASN A 40 6.67 -4.99 -8.35
C ASN A 40 5.50 -4.14 -8.88
N PRO A 41 4.96 -4.39 -10.09
CA PRO A 41 3.84 -3.62 -10.65
C PRO A 41 2.56 -3.74 -9.82
N GLY A 42 1.97 -2.62 -9.43
CA GLY A 42 0.71 -2.63 -8.69
C GLY A 42 0.26 -1.27 -8.17
N ALA A 43 -0.90 -1.29 -7.53
CA ALA A 43 -1.38 -0.21 -6.66
C ALA A 43 -1.27 -0.69 -5.21
N TRP A 44 -0.22 -0.28 -4.51
CA TRP A 44 0.12 -0.78 -3.18
C TRP A 44 -0.36 0.18 -2.09
N ALA A 45 -1.20 -0.30 -1.17
CA ALA A 45 -1.63 0.49 -0.03
C ALA A 45 -0.46 0.72 0.94
N PHE A 46 -0.33 1.95 1.41
CA PHE A 46 0.59 2.36 2.47
C PHE A 46 -0.21 3.19 3.47
N HIS A 47 -0.43 2.66 4.66
CA HIS A 47 -1.39 3.22 5.62
C HIS A 47 -0.98 2.97 7.07
N CYS A 48 -1.64 3.66 8.00
CA CYS A 48 -1.54 3.30 9.41
C CYS A 48 -2.30 1.99 9.65
N HIS A 49 -1.67 1.02 10.32
CA HIS A 49 -2.29 -0.28 10.60
C HIS A 49 -3.30 -0.24 11.78
N ILE A 50 -3.67 0.96 12.23
CA ILE A 50 -4.78 1.18 13.17
C ILE A 50 -6.04 1.40 12.33
N SER A 51 -6.99 0.45 12.37
CA SER A 51 -8.12 0.40 11.42
C SER A 51 -8.90 1.72 11.34
N TRP A 52 -9.23 2.31 12.49
CA TRP A 52 -9.96 3.58 12.54
C TRP A 52 -9.16 4.79 12.04
N HIS A 53 -7.82 4.75 12.07
CA HIS A 53 -7.01 5.78 11.40
C HIS A 53 -7.00 5.59 9.88
N ALA A 54 -6.89 4.34 9.40
CA ALA A 54 -6.95 4.03 7.98
C ALA A 54 -8.30 4.43 7.38
N GLU A 55 -9.40 4.08 8.03
CA GLU A 55 -10.78 4.44 7.65
C GLU A 55 -11.00 5.96 7.70
N ALA A 56 -10.37 6.66 8.63
CA ALA A 56 -10.40 8.13 8.70
C ALA A 56 -9.55 8.81 7.60
N GLY A 57 -8.86 8.04 6.74
CA GLY A 57 -8.13 8.54 5.59
C GLY A 57 -6.61 8.59 5.75
N LEU A 58 -6.04 7.99 6.81
CA LEU A 58 -4.59 7.81 6.96
C LEU A 58 -4.09 6.65 6.07
N LEU A 59 -4.37 6.77 4.77
CA LEU A 59 -4.07 5.81 3.73
C LEU A 59 -3.57 6.55 2.49
N MET A 60 -2.52 6.00 1.89
CA MET A 60 -1.97 6.41 0.60
C MET A 60 -1.81 5.15 -0.27
N GLN A 61 -1.70 5.35 -1.58
CA GLN A 61 -1.35 4.28 -2.52
C GLN A 61 -0.09 4.66 -3.29
N VAL A 62 0.79 3.69 -3.49
CA VAL A 62 1.95 3.81 -4.37
C VAL A 62 1.66 3.04 -5.65
N LEU A 63 1.61 3.77 -6.76
CA LEU A 63 1.50 3.17 -8.10
C LEU A 63 2.90 2.89 -8.63
N THR A 64 3.21 1.62 -8.86
CA THR A 64 4.51 1.16 -9.35
C THR A 64 4.35 0.49 -10.70
N ARG A 65 5.34 0.72 -11.59
CA ARG A 65 5.43 0.08 -12.91
C ARG A 65 4.12 0.08 -13.70
N THR A 66 3.49 1.24 -13.81
CA THR A 66 2.23 1.43 -14.55
C THR A 66 2.36 1.08 -16.03
N ASP A 67 3.57 1.15 -16.59
CA ASP A 67 3.93 0.66 -17.92
C ASP A 67 3.58 -0.81 -18.13
N LEU A 68 3.71 -1.64 -17.10
CA LEU A 68 3.35 -3.07 -17.14
C LEU A 68 1.89 -3.32 -16.74
N LEU A 69 1.33 -2.49 -15.84
CA LEU A 69 -0.04 -2.66 -15.39
C LEU A 69 -1.08 -2.46 -16.49
N ILE A 70 -0.83 -1.54 -17.43
CA ILE A 70 -1.76 -1.26 -18.54
C ILE A 70 -2.03 -2.51 -19.40
N GLY A 71 -1.04 -3.39 -19.54
CA GLY A 71 -1.16 -4.63 -20.31
C GLY A 71 -1.58 -5.85 -19.48
N SER A 72 -1.81 -5.68 -18.17
CA SER A 72 -2.13 -6.80 -17.29
C SER A 72 -3.59 -7.22 -17.43
N GLU A 73 -3.84 -8.52 -17.52
CA GLU A 73 -5.20 -9.07 -17.54
C GLU A 73 -5.75 -9.19 -16.13
N ILE A 74 -6.87 -8.51 -15.87
CA ILE A 74 -7.66 -8.71 -14.66
C ILE A 74 -8.59 -9.91 -14.92
N SER A 75 -8.45 -10.96 -14.11
CA SER A 75 -9.26 -12.18 -14.26
C SER A 75 -10.76 -11.90 -14.09
N GLU A 76 -11.60 -12.73 -14.72
CA GLU A 76 -13.05 -12.53 -14.67
C GLU A 76 -13.59 -12.58 -13.23
N ALA A 77 -13.04 -13.47 -12.39
CA ALA A 77 -13.40 -13.54 -10.96
C ALA A 77 -13.20 -12.19 -10.24
N HIS A 78 -12.12 -11.45 -10.51
CA HIS A 78 -11.93 -10.12 -9.94
C HIS A 78 -12.90 -9.09 -10.52
N ARG A 79 -13.24 -9.20 -11.82
CA ARG A 79 -14.21 -8.30 -12.47
C ARG A 79 -15.63 -8.51 -11.95
N GLU A 80 -15.97 -9.74 -11.58
CA GLU A 80 -17.27 -10.08 -10.98
C GLU A 80 -17.45 -9.45 -9.61
N LEU A 81 -16.38 -9.32 -8.79
CA LEU A 81 -16.45 -8.62 -7.51
C LEU A 81 -16.89 -7.16 -7.65
N CYS A 82 -16.52 -6.49 -8.74
CA CYS A 82 -16.99 -5.12 -9.02
C CYS A 82 -18.50 -5.05 -9.34
N ARG A 83 -19.13 -6.18 -9.63
CA ARG A 83 -20.57 -6.32 -9.90
C ARG A 83 -21.34 -6.95 -8.73
N ALA A 84 -20.68 -7.16 -7.58
CA ALA A 84 -21.31 -7.72 -6.41
C ALA A 84 -22.41 -6.80 -5.86
N ASP A 85 -23.53 -7.39 -5.45
CA ASP A 85 -24.69 -6.65 -4.92
C ASP A 85 -24.33 -5.86 -3.67
N GLY A 86 -24.73 -4.58 -3.61
CA GLY A 86 -24.56 -3.72 -2.44
C GLY A 86 -23.24 -2.94 -2.40
N LEU A 87 -22.30 -3.23 -3.32
CA LEU A 87 -21.04 -2.50 -3.43
C LEU A 87 -21.26 -1.01 -3.70
N GLU A 88 -22.30 -0.67 -4.47
CA GLU A 88 -22.71 0.71 -4.76
C GLU A 88 -23.17 1.50 -3.51
N LYS A 89 -23.50 0.78 -2.43
CA LYS A 89 -23.89 1.35 -1.14
C LYS A 89 -22.77 1.32 -0.12
N GLY A 90 -21.55 0.95 -0.53
CA GLY A 90 -20.38 0.81 0.35
C GLY A 90 -20.38 -0.47 1.18
N MET A 91 -21.22 -1.45 0.85
CA MET A 91 -21.14 -2.78 1.46
C MET A 91 -20.00 -3.57 0.83
N GLY A 92 -19.26 -4.34 1.64
CA GLY A 92 -18.36 -5.35 1.10
C GLY A 92 -19.13 -6.48 0.42
N PRO A 93 -18.50 -7.23 -0.51
CA PRO A 93 -19.05 -8.48 -1.00
C PRO A 93 -19.35 -9.43 0.17
N LYS A 94 -20.43 -10.21 0.02
CA LYS A 94 -20.84 -11.19 1.03
C LYS A 94 -19.74 -12.19 1.35
N ASP A 95 -19.60 -12.56 2.63
CA ASP A 95 -18.53 -13.45 3.10
C ASP A 95 -18.63 -14.84 2.45
N GLU A 96 -19.82 -15.31 2.10
CA GLU A 96 -20.05 -16.59 1.42
C GLU A 96 -19.43 -16.65 0.02
N ILE A 97 -18.99 -15.52 -0.55
CA ILE A 97 -18.22 -15.47 -1.81
C ILE A 97 -16.79 -15.99 -1.60
N TYR A 98 -16.25 -15.87 -0.39
CA TYR A 98 -14.85 -16.20 -0.09
C TYR A 98 -14.69 -17.54 0.63
N TYR A 99 -15.72 -17.96 1.35
CA TYR A 99 -15.74 -19.21 2.09
C TYR A 99 -16.82 -20.10 1.49
N ASP A 100 -16.41 -21.24 0.92
CA ASP A 100 -17.35 -22.31 0.61
C ASP A 100 -18.19 -22.59 1.88
N GLU A 101 -19.50 -22.79 1.73
CA GLU A 101 -20.36 -23.16 2.85
C GLU A 101 -19.79 -24.42 3.52
N ALA A 102 -19.18 -24.24 4.70
CA ALA A 102 -18.66 -25.34 5.52
C ALA A 102 -19.80 -26.17 6.14
#